data_AF-A0A8J1XLK6-F1
#
_entry.id   AF-A0A8J1XLK6-F1
#
_cell.length_a   1.000
_cell.length_b   1.000
_cell.length_c   1.000
_cell.angle_alpha   90.00
_cell.angle_beta   90.00
_cell.angle_gamma   90.00
#
_symmetry.space_group_name_H-M   'P 1'
#
loop_
_entity.id
_entity.type
_entity.pdbx_description
1 polymer ?
#
loop_
_entity_poly.entity_id
_entity_poly.type
_entity_poly.pdbx_seq_one_letter_code
_entity_poly.pdbx_strand_id
1 'polypeptide(L)'
;MELSNSLDLNMDEVILKGGAPWGFSLAGGSEKRTSLIVDHVDEGGKADGILLPGDRIAAVNDVACASQTEALQLIHSAFKTLTVKVERRSLTLKEKLDLAVLNDGETILTQGYEITQNLILQRHINACKKEKLNILYNCIKSLEFLP
;
A
#
# COMPACT_ATOMS: atom_id res chain seq x y z
N MET A 1 -4.57 -19.06 27.59
CA MET A 1 -5.60 -18.01 27.65
C MET A 1 -4.88 -16.70 27.43
N GLU A 2 -5.03 -15.95 26.37
CA GLU A 2 -5.74 -16.08 25.09
C GLU A 2 -4.81 -15.45 24.04
N LEU A 3 -4.78 -16.02 22.84
CA LEU A 3 -4.11 -15.43 21.68
C LEU A 3 -4.94 -14.21 21.25
N SER A 4 -4.62 -13.03 21.75
CA SER A 4 -5.09 -11.80 21.11
C SER A 4 -4.29 -11.63 19.82
N ASN A 5 -4.85 -12.17 18.73
CA ASN A 5 -4.54 -11.73 17.38
C ASN A 5 -4.91 -10.24 17.29
N SER A 6 -4.02 -9.34 17.73
CA SER A 6 -4.13 -7.96 17.28
C SER A 6 -3.65 -7.96 15.84
N LEU A 7 -4.61 -8.09 14.93
CA LEU A 7 -4.41 -7.73 13.54
C LEU A 7 -4.14 -6.23 13.55
N ASP A 8 -2.87 -5.85 13.67
CA ASP A 8 -2.47 -4.45 13.64
C ASP A 8 -2.77 -3.93 12.23
N LEU A 9 -3.90 -3.23 12.10
CA LEU A 9 -4.26 -2.51 10.90
C LEU A 9 -3.32 -1.32 10.82
N ASN A 10 -2.48 -1.31 9.79
CA ASN A 10 -1.64 -0.17 9.49
C ASN A 10 -2.45 0.81 8.64
N MET A 11 -2.46 2.07 9.06
CA MET A 11 -3.01 3.17 8.29
C MET A 11 -1.87 3.85 7.55
N ASP A 12 -1.83 3.69 6.23
CA ASP A 12 -0.85 4.34 5.36
C ASP A 12 -1.51 5.50 4.60
N GLU A 13 -0.78 6.60 4.43
CA GLU A 13 -1.18 7.71 3.59
C GLU A 13 -0.43 7.68 2.25
N VAL A 14 -1.19 7.67 1.16
CA VAL A 14 -0.71 7.64 -0.21
C VAL A 14 -1.01 8.96 -0.88
N ILE A 15 0.00 9.58 -1.48
CA ILE A 15 -0.14 10.86 -2.19
C ILE A 15 0.23 10.66 -3.66
N LEU A 16 -0.76 10.76 -4.54
CA LEU A 16 -0.59 10.73 -5.99
C LEU A 16 -0.52 12.16 -6.54
N LYS A 17 0.35 12.39 -7.52
CA LYS A 17 0.58 13.72 -8.11
C LYS A 17 0.46 13.67 -9.63
N GLY A 18 0.08 14.80 -10.25
CA GLY A 18 0.02 14.95 -11.70
C GLY A 18 -1.38 14.90 -12.29
N GLY A 19 -2.42 14.85 -11.46
CA GLY A 19 -3.83 14.94 -11.87
C GLY A 19 -4.43 13.68 -12.49
N ALA A 20 -5.75 13.69 -12.67
CA ALA A 20 -6.49 12.57 -13.26
C ALA A 20 -6.09 12.31 -14.74
N PRO A 21 -6.19 11.07 -15.23
CA PRO A 21 -6.57 9.85 -14.51
C PRO A 21 -5.47 9.37 -13.55
N TRP A 22 -5.89 8.82 -12.41
CA TRP A 22 -4.98 8.34 -11.35
C TRP A 22 -4.51 6.90 -11.58
N GLY A 23 -5.25 6.11 -12.38
CA GLY A 23 -4.87 4.76 -12.78
C GLY A 23 -5.26 3.67 -11.80
N PHE A 24 -6.45 3.75 -11.20
CA PHE A 24 -7.01 2.69 -10.36
C PHE A 24 -8.54 2.74 -10.33
N SER A 25 -9.17 1.63 -9.94
CA SER A 25 -10.62 1.50 -9.74
C SER A 25 -10.95 1.10 -8.30
N LEU A 26 -12.17 1.42 -7.88
CA LEU A 26 -12.71 1.04 -6.58
C LEU A 26 -13.84 0.02 -6.72
N ALA A 27 -13.94 -0.89 -5.76
CA ALA A 27 -15.07 -1.78 -5.59
C ALA A 27 -15.62 -1.74 -4.16
N GLY A 28 -16.88 -2.16 -4.05
CA GLY A 28 -17.58 -2.34 -2.79
C GLY A 28 -18.24 -1.07 -2.28
N GLY A 29 -18.06 -0.79 -1.00
CA GLY A 29 -18.66 0.34 -0.29
C GLY A 29 -20.01 0.04 0.37
N SER A 30 -20.48 0.99 1.17
CA SER A 30 -21.69 0.88 1.99
C SER A 30 -22.93 0.60 1.16
N GLU A 31 -22.96 1.05 -0.10
CA GLU A 31 -24.07 0.76 -1.02
C GLU A 31 -24.19 -0.73 -1.36
N LYS A 32 -23.05 -1.45 -1.40
CA LYS A 32 -22.97 -2.89 -1.68
C LYS A 32 -22.83 -3.74 -0.42
N ARG A 33 -22.86 -3.13 0.77
CA ARG A 33 -22.59 -3.77 2.08
C ARG A 33 -21.25 -4.52 2.11
N THR A 34 -20.28 -4.04 1.35
CA THR A 34 -18.92 -4.57 1.32
C THR A 34 -17.94 -3.45 1.63
N SER A 35 -16.72 -3.80 2.03
CA SER A 35 -15.71 -2.80 2.33
C SER A 35 -15.26 -2.08 1.06
N LEU A 36 -14.97 -0.79 1.17
CA LEU A 36 -14.45 0.00 0.07
C LEU A 36 -12.98 -0.40 -0.17
N ILE A 37 -12.69 -0.99 -1.32
CA ILE A 37 -11.37 -1.51 -1.67
C ILE A 37 -10.90 -1.04 -3.04
N VAL A 38 -9.59 -1.03 -3.26
CA VAL A 38 -8.99 -0.96 -4.59
C VAL A 38 -9.27 -2.28 -5.31
N ASP A 39 -9.90 -2.21 -6.47
CA ASP A 39 -10.27 -3.38 -7.27
C ASP A 39 -9.19 -3.71 -8.30
N HIS A 40 -8.77 -2.69 -9.06
CA HIS A 40 -7.72 -2.78 -10.06
C HIS A 40 -6.82 -1.55 -10.02
N VAL A 41 -5.57 -1.72 -10.43
CA VAL A 41 -4.59 -0.65 -10.63
C VAL A 41 -4.04 -0.82 -12.03
N ASP A 42 -4.10 0.26 -12.83
CA ASP A 42 -3.64 0.25 -14.22
C ASP A 42 -2.12 0.20 -14.25
N GLU A 43 -1.55 -0.74 -15.00
CA GLU A 43 -0.10 -0.85 -15.21
C GLU A 43 0.46 0.42 -15.87
N GLY A 44 1.54 0.97 -15.31
CA GLY A 44 2.12 2.25 -15.74
C GLY A 44 1.29 3.49 -15.35
N GLY A 45 0.21 3.31 -14.60
CA GLY A 45 -0.61 4.39 -14.04
C GLY A 45 0.09 5.13 -12.89
N LYS A 46 -0.53 6.20 -12.38
CA LYS A 46 0.04 6.97 -11.26
C LYS A 46 -0.05 6.22 -9.93
N ALA A 47 -1.04 5.35 -9.81
CA ALA A 47 -1.24 4.48 -8.65
C ALA A 47 -0.40 3.20 -8.71
N ASP A 48 0.21 2.88 -9.85
CA ASP A 48 1.00 1.66 -10.04
C ASP A 48 2.20 1.60 -9.09
N GLY A 49 2.37 0.46 -8.42
CA GLY A 49 3.39 0.25 -7.39
C GLY A 49 3.21 1.04 -6.09
N ILE A 50 2.14 1.86 -5.96
CA ILE A 50 1.85 2.66 -4.76
C ILE A 50 0.59 2.15 -4.04
N LEU A 51 -0.48 1.93 -4.81
CA LEU A 51 -1.69 1.25 -4.38
C LEU A 51 -1.68 -0.18 -4.89
N LEU A 52 -2.32 -1.08 -4.15
CA LEU A 52 -2.45 -2.47 -4.52
C LEU A 52 -3.93 -2.90 -4.51
N PRO A 53 -4.36 -3.77 -5.45
CA PRO A 53 -5.65 -4.43 -5.36
C PRO A 53 -5.85 -5.07 -3.98
N GLY A 54 -7.00 -4.82 -3.36
CA GLY A 54 -7.32 -5.27 -2.00
C GLY A 54 -6.99 -4.27 -0.89
N ASP A 55 -6.29 -3.17 -1.16
CA ASP A 55 -6.12 -2.07 -0.21
C ASP A 55 -7.49 -1.51 0.18
N ARG A 56 -7.77 -1.38 1.49
CA ARG A 56 -9.02 -0.81 1.98
C ARG A 56 -8.89 0.70 2.04
N ILE A 57 -9.84 1.41 1.43
CA ILE A 57 -9.85 2.87 1.47
C ILE A 57 -10.59 3.33 2.72
N ALA A 58 -9.91 4.11 3.56
CA ALA A 58 -10.51 4.75 4.74
C ALA A 58 -10.91 6.21 4.45
N ALA A 59 -10.08 6.94 3.68
CA ALA A 59 -10.35 8.34 3.35
C ALA A 59 -9.74 8.75 2.00
N VAL A 60 -10.36 9.74 1.35
CA VAL A 60 -9.88 10.40 0.14
C VAL A 60 -9.83 11.91 0.38
N ASN A 61 -8.69 12.54 0.13
CA ASN A 61 -8.44 13.96 0.37
C ASN A 61 -8.89 14.42 1.78
N ASP A 62 -8.51 13.63 2.79
CA ASP A 62 -8.87 13.82 4.21
C ASP A 62 -10.36 13.70 4.54
N VAL A 63 -11.21 13.32 3.59
CA VAL A 63 -12.61 13.01 3.82
C VAL A 63 -12.76 11.50 3.97
N ALA A 64 -13.27 11.06 5.12
CA ALA A 64 -13.58 9.64 5.32
C ALA A 64 -14.75 9.22 4.43
N CYS A 65 -14.62 8.11 3.71
CA CYS A 65 -15.63 7.66 2.75
C CYS A 65 -15.96 6.20 3.00
N ALA A 66 -17.25 5.90 3.10
CA ALA A 66 -17.73 4.52 3.18
C ALA A 66 -18.39 4.05 1.88
N SER A 67 -18.88 4.98 1.04
CA SER A 67 -19.53 4.69 -0.23
C SER A 67 -18.54 4.75 -1.38
N GLN A 68 -18.66 3.81 -2.32
CA GLN A 68 -17.91 3.83 -3.59
C GLN A 68 -18.23 5.10 -4.39
N THR A 69 -19.50 5.51 -4.43
CA THR A 69 -19.93 6.68 -5.19
C THR A 69 -19.29 7.97 -4.66
N GLU A 70 -19.30 8.15 -3.33
CA GLU A 70 -18.67 9.30 -2.66
C GLU A 70 -17.16 9.34 -2.91
N ALA A 71 -16.48 8.21 -2.73
CA ALA A 71 -15.05 8.12 -2.96
C ALA A 71 -14.67 8.44 -4.41
N LEU A 72 -15.42 7.93 -5.40
CA LEU A 72 -15.18 8.22 -6.81
C LEU A 72 -15.40 9.70 -7.15
N GLN A 73 -16.40 10.36 -6.56
CA GLN A 73 -16.61 11.80 -6.74
C GLN A 73 -15.41 12.60 -6.24
N LEU A 74 -14.89 12.27 -5.07
CA LEU A 74 -13.71 12.92 -4.51
C LEU A 74 -12.46 12.68 -5.35
N ILE A 75 -12.24 11.45 -5.81
CA ILE A 75 -11.12 11.08 -6.69
C ILE A 75 -11.16 11.86 -8.01
N HIS A 76 -12.33 11.94 -8.65
CA HIS A 76 -12.49 12.67 -9.90
C HIS A 76 -12.41 14.18 -9.73
N SER A 77 -12.81 14.71 -8.56
CA SER A 77 -12.69 16.14 -8.24
C SER A 77 -11.24 16.58 -7.95
N ALA A 78 -10.34 15.63 -7.70
CA ALA A 78 -8.94 15.91 -7.39
C ALA A 78 -8.21 16.43 -8.64
N PHE A 79 -7.65 17.64 -8.54
CA PHE A 79 -7.02 18.32 -9.68
C PHE A 79 -5.56 17.91 -9.91
N LYS A 80 -4.68 18.23 -8.96
CA LYS A 80 -3.21 18.04 -9.12
C LYS A 80 -2.64 17.00 -8.19
N THR A 81 -3.28 16.82 -7.04
CA THR A 81 -2.88 15.90 -5.98
C THR A 81 -4.10 15.15 -5.49
N LEU A 82 -3.94 13.85 -5.27
CA LEU A 82 -4.93 12.99 -4.63
C LEU A 82 -4.26 12.34 -3.43
N THR A 83 -4.84 12.53 -2.25
CA THR A 83 -4.42 11.86 -1.02
C THR A 83 -5.39 10.74 -0.71
N VAL A 84 -4.90 9.54 -0.41
CA VAL A 84 -5.71 8.37 -0.08
C VAL A 84 -5.16 7.75 1.19
N LYS A 85 -6.00 7.58 2.20
CA LYS A 85 -5.66 6.82 3.41
C LYS A 85 -6.14 5.39 3.24
N VAL A 86 -5.21 4.45 3.37
CA VAL A 86 -5.47 3.03 3.17
C VAL A 86 -5.19 2.24 4.43
N GLU A 87 -6.07 1.29 4.72
CA GLU A 87 -5.92 0.32 5.80
C GLU A 87 -5.37 -0.99 5.23
N ARG A 88 -4.17 -1.36 5.68
CA ARG A 88 -3.49 -2.59 5.27
C ARG A 88 -3.35 -3.51 6.48
N ARG A 89 -3.58 -4.80 6.28
CA ARG A 89 -3.27 -5.80 7.30
C ARG A 89 -1.76 -5.98 7.38
N SER A 90 -1.18 -5.66 8.53
CA SER A 90 0.21 -6.01 8.81
C SER A 90 0.24 -7.46 9.30
N LEU A 91 0.55 -8.39 8.41
CA LEU A 91 0.76 -9.78 8.83
C LEU A 91 2.09 -9.88 9.57
N THR A 92 2.05 -10.45 10.77
CA THR A 92 3.25 -10.84 11.51
C THR A 92 4.02 -11.91 10.73
N LEU A 93 5.33 -12.04 11.00
CA LEU A 93 6.16 -13.08 10.37
C LEU A 93 5.60 -14.49 10.61
N LYS A 94 4.96 -14.70 11.77
CA LYS A 94 4.31 -15.96 12.13
C LYS A 94 3.11 -16.24 11.24
N GLU A 95 2.22 -15.26 11.05
CA GLU A 95 1.05 -15.40 10.16
C GLU A 95 1.45 -15.57 8.70
N LYS A 96 2.51 -14.89 8.24
CA LYS A 96 3.07 -15.10 6.90
C LYS A 96 3.59 -16.52 6.69
N LEU A 97 4.22 -17.09 7.73
CA LEU A 97 4.73 -18.46 7.70
C LEU A 97 3.58 -19.48 7.77
N ASP A 98 2.60 -19.28 8.64
CA ASP A 98 1.45 -20.17 8.78
C ASP A 98 0.61 -20.21 7.49
N LEU A 99 0.41 -19.09 6.80
CA LEU A 99 -0.26 -19.04 5.48
C LEU A 99 0.52 -19.77 4.38
N ALA A 100 1.85 -19.75 4.43
CA ALA A 100 2.69 -20.47 3.48
C ALA A 100 2.67 -21.98 3.71
N VAL A 101 2.45 -22.42 4.96
CA VAL A 101 2.44 -23.84 5.35
C VAL A 101 1.07 -24.49 5.10
N LEU A 102 -0.03 -23.73 5.12
CA LEU A 102 -1.39 -24.25 4.89
C LEU A 102 -1.78 -24.40 3.40
N ASN A 103 -1.00 -23.82 2.47
CA ASN A 103 -1.22 -23.98 1.03
C ASN A 103 -0.38 -25.14 0.49
N ASP A 104 -0.88 -26.36 0.73
CA ASP A 104 -0.26 -27.61 0.34
C ASP A 104 -0.06 -27.70 -1.20
N GLY A 105 1.21 -27.60 -1.62
CA GLY A 105 1.76 -28.28 -2.81
C GLY A 105 1.51 -27.71 -4.21
N GLU A 106 0.36 -27.13 -4.53
CA GLU A 106 0.01 -26.83 -5.95
C GLU A 106 0.11 -25.34 -6.34
N THR A 107 0.31 -24.42 -5.38
CA THR A 107 0.40 -22.96 -5.62
C THR A 107 1.83 -22.40 -5.48
N ILE A 108 2.84 -23.26 -5.37
CA ILE A 108 4.24 -22.86 -5.13
C ILE A 108 4.86 -22.14 -6.34
N LEU A 109 4.38 -22.37 -7.57
CA LEU A 109 4.96 -21.74 -8.77
C LEU A 109 4.40 -20.34 -9.06
N THR A 110 3.13 -20.08 -8.76
CA THR A 110 2.47 -18.79 -9.06
C THR A 110 2.60 -17.79 -7.92
N GLN A 111 2.33 -18.19 -6.67
CA GLN A 111 2.54 -17.31 -5.50
C GLN A 111 4.01 -17.22 -5.09
N GLY A 112 4.82 -18.24 -5.39
CA GLY A 112 6.28 -18.13 -5.26
C GLY A 112 6.85 -17.02 -6.15
N TYR A 113 6.31 -16.83 -7.36
CA TYR A 113 6.69 -15.72 -8.23
C TYR A 113 6.25 -14.37 -7.64
N GLU A 114 5.02 -14.23 -7.16
CA GLU A 114 4.53 -12.98 -6.56
C GLU A 114 5.24 -12.63 -5.24
N ILE A 115 5.52 -13.61 -4.38
CA ILE A 115 6.26 -13.42 -3.13
C ILE A 115 7.72 -13.06 -3.44
N THR A 116 8.35 -13.69 -4.44
CA THR A 116 9.72 -13.36 -4.85
C THR A 116 9.79 -12.00 -5.54
N GLN A 117 8.81 -11.64 -6.37
CA GLN A 117 8.65 -10.31 -6.97
C GLN A 117 8.48 -9.25 -5.89
N ASN A 118 7.61 -9.47 -4.90
CA ASN A 118 7.39 -8.53 -3.79
C ASN A 118 8.64 -8.41 -2.88
N LEU A 119 9.38 -9.51 -2.63
CA LEU A 119 10.63 -9.49 -1.88
C LEU A 119 11.78 -8.82 -2.65
N ILE A 120 11.85 -8.96 -3.98
CA ILE A 120 12.84 -8.27 -4.82
C ILE A 120 12.51 -6.78 -4.89
N LEU A 121 11.24 -6.41 -5.05
CA LEU A 121 10.78 -5.02 -5.05
C LEU A 121 10.99 -4.37 -3.68
N GLN A 122 10.62 -5.06 -2.59
CA GLN A 122 10.89 -4.65 -1.20
C GLN A 122 12.40 -4.53 -0.95
N ARG A 123 13.24 -5.44 -1.44
CA ARG A 123 14.70 -5.31 -1.36
C ARG A 123 15.20 -4.09 -2.12
N HIS A 124 14.71 -3.79 -3.31
CA HIS A 124 15.10 -2.61 -4.09
C HIS A 124 14.65 -1.31 -3.41
N ILE A 125 13.41 -1.25 -2.93
CA ILE A 125 12.87 -0.10 -2.18
C ILE A 125 13.66 0.10 -0.88
N ASN A 126 13.94 -0.97 -0.14
CA ASN A 126 14.70 -0.88 1.10
C ASN A 126 16.18 -0.56 0.87
N ALA A 127 16.79 -1.06 -0.21
CA ALA A 127 18.15 -0.69 -0.61
C ALA A 127 18.23 0.79 -1.00
N CYS A 128 17.26 1.28 -1.79
CA CYS A 128 17.18 2.68 -2.20
C CYS A 128 16.90 3.62 -0.99
N LYS A 129 16.06 3.19 -0.04
CA LYS A 129 15.87 3.88 1.25
C LYS A 129 17.15 3.90 2.09
N LYS A 130 17.87 2.77 2.16
CA LYS A 130 19.12 2.64 2.90
C LYS A 130 20.22 3.52 2.30
N GLU A 131 20.31 3.60 0.98
CA GLU A 131 21.28 4.45 0.28
C GLU A 131 21.00 5.94 0.53
N LYS A 132 19.73 6.38 0.44
CA LYS A 132 19.33 7.75 0.81
C LYS A 132 19.63 8.07 2.28
N LEU A 133 19.38 7.13 3.19
CA LEU A 133 19.69 7.31 4.61
C LEU A 133 21.19 7.38 4.87
N ASN A 134 22.00 6.61 4.13
CA ASN A 134 23.45 6.61 4.26
C ASN A 134 24.08 7.88 3.66
N ILE A 135 23.53 8.40 2.55
CA ILE A 135 23.90 9.70 1.98
C ILE A 135 23.59 10.82 2.97
N LEU A 136 22.39 10.80 3.58
CA LEU A 136 22.00 11.78 4.59
C LEU A 136 22.92 11.71 5.83
N TYR A 137 23.21 10.52 6.33
CA TYR A 137 24.13 10.30 7.45
C TYR A 137 25.54 10.81 7.15
N ASN A 138 26.07 10.52 5.95
CA ASN A 138 27.40 10.97 5.56
C ASN A 138 27.44 12.49 5.29
N CYS A 139 26.37 13.10 4.81
CA CYS A 139 26.25 14.56 4.71
C CYS A 139 26.24 15.22 6.09
N ILE A 140 25.45 14.70 7.05
CA ILE A 140 25.40 15.23 8.42
C ILE A 140 26.76 15.08 9.10
N LYS A 141 27.39 13.91 8.97
CA LYS A 141 28.72 13.64 9.51
C LYS A 141 29.80 14.53 8.88
N SER A 142 29.62 14.97 7.63
CA SER A 142 30.54 15.90 6.96
C SER A 142 30.31 17.37 7.35
N LEU A 143 29.14 17.70 7.91
CA LEU A 143 28.83 19.02 8.44
C LEU A 143 29.30 19.18 9.90
N GLU A 144 29.46 18.09 10.64
CA GLU A 144 30.04 18.08 12.01
C GLU A 144 31.58 18.15 12.02
N PHE A 145 32.23 18.26 10.86
CA PHE A 145 33.69 18.38 10.69
C PHE A 145 34.12 19.68 9.97
N LEU A 146 33.33 20.75 10.08
CA LEU A 146 33.81 22.11 9.79
C LEU A 146 34.34 22.74 11.10
N PRO A 147 35.59 23.24 11.14
CA PRO A 147 36.17 23.90 12.31
C PRO A 147 35.49 25.23 12.64
#